data_AF-A0A2V5X311-F1
#
_entry.id   AF-A0A2V5X311-F1
#
_cell.length_a   1.000
_cell.length_b   1.000
_cell.length_c   1.000
_cell.angle_alpha   90.00
_cell.angle_beta   90.00
_cell.angle_gamma   90.00
#
_symmetry.space_group_name_H-M   'P 1'
#
loop_
_entity.id
_entity.type
_entity.pdbx_description
1 polymer ?
#
loop_
_entity_poly.entity_id
_entity_poly.type
_entity_poly.pdbx_seq_one_letter_code
_entity_poly.pdbx_strand_id
1 'polypeptide(L)'
;MHYSDVIERPKSAMHALLDFPGEPYSGQCLEPLVQPINSANVPVDFNPSDPSTNLTTVEQARQLSDKLRSSPQPGRASLKLAEKLEAEFNQRVEYFGGLGTKYSEAQKLIAKLQKEFALLNASPAGKTS
;
A
#
# COMPACT_ATOMS: atom_id res chain seq x y z
N MET A 1 16.22 8.53 4.68
CA MET A 1 16.92 7.51 3.89
C MET A 1 16.78 7.85 2.41
N HIS A 2 17.88 7.94 1.68
CA HIS A 2 17.91 8.18 0.23
C HIS A 2 17.96 6.86 -0.54
N TYR A 3 17.54 6.88 -1.81
CA TYR A 3 17.64 5.71 -2.68
C TYR A 3 19.10 5.26 -2.89
N SER A 4 20.03 6.22 -2.99
CA SER A 4 21.47 5.95 -3.04
C SER A 4 21.95 5.17 -1.82
N ASP A 5 21.39 5.41 -0.64
CA ASP A 5 21.78 4.69 0.59
C ASP A 5 21.45 3.19 0.47
N VAL A 6 20.38 2.83 -0.25
CA VAL A 6 19.98 1.44 -0.51
C VAL A 6 20.94 0.76 -1.49
N ILE A 7 21.60 1.52 -2.36
CA ILE A 7 22.56 0.99 -3.35
C ILE A 7 23.97 0.94 -2.76
N GLU A 8 24.43 2.05 -2.18
CA GLU A 8 25.82 2.22 -1.72
C GLU A 8 26.05 1.58 -0.36
N ARG A 9 25.01 1.58 0.51
CA ARG A 9 25.10 1.12 1.90
C ARG A 9 23.87 0.29 2.30
N PRO A 10 23.50 -0.75 1.51
CA PRO A 10 22.24 -1.47 1.61
C PRO A 10 21.94 -1.98 3.03
N LYS A 11 22.94 -2.52 3.73
CA LYS A 11 22.79 -2.99 5.11
C LYS A 11 22.40 -1.87 6.06
N SER A 12 23.11 -0.74 6.01
CA SER A 12 22.84 0.40 6.89
C SER A 12 21.46 1.02 6.59
N ALA A 13 21.08 1.05 5.32
CA ALA A 13 19.77 1.51 4.88
C ALA A 13 18.66 0.60 5.39
N MET A 14 18.80 -0.73 5.27
CA MET A 14 17.82 -1.68 5.80
C MET A 14 17.70 -1.63 7.32
N HIS A 15 18.80 -1.44 8.05
CA HIS A 15 18.72 -1.21 9.49
C HIS A 15 17.91 0.06 9.83
N ALA A 16 18.24 1.19 9.19
CA ALA A 16 17.51 2.44 9.42
C ALA A 16 16.01 2.36 9.03
N LEU A 17 15.68 1.55 8.03
CA LEU A 17 14.29 1.29 7.63
C LEU A 17 13.53 0.44 8.65
N LEU A 18 14.13 -0.65 9.12
CA LEU A 18 13.50 -1.61 10.03
C LEU A 18 13.45 -1.08 11.48
N ASP A 19 14.33 -0.16 11.85
CA ASP A 19 14.27 0.55 13.13
C ASP A 19 12.99 1.39 13.27
N PHE A 20 12.42 1.90 12.18
CA PHE A 20 11.18 2.70 12.21
C PHE A 20 9.95 1.92 12.70
N PRO A 21 9.63 0.72 12.15
CA PRO A 21 8.59 -0.15 12.69
C PRO A 21 9.06 -1.00 13.90
N GLY A 22 10.35 -0.98 14.24
CA GLY A 22 10.93 -1.83 15.29
C GLY A 22 11.08 -3.29 14.89
N GLU A 23 11.25 -3.57 13.59
CA GLU A 23 11.40 -4.92 13.06
C GLU A 23 12.86 -5.40 13.15
N PRO A 24 13.10 -6.70 13.43
CA PRO A 24 14.44 -7.25 13.49
C PRO A 24 15.07 -7.37 12.10
N TYR A 25 16.33 -6.95 11.98
CA TYR A 25 17.11 -7.13 10.76
C TYR A 25 17.45 -8.60 10.51
N SER A 26 17.22 -9.07 9.28
CA SER A 26 17.73 -10.34 8.75
C SER A 26 18.64 -10.08 7.55
N GLY A 27 19.68 -10.90 7.38
CA GLY A 27 20.53 -10.84 6.19
C GLY A 27 19.75 -11.04 4.88
N GLN A 28 18.64 -11.79 4.95
CA GLN A 28 17.73 -12.03 3.82
C GLN A 28 17.06 -10.75 3.30
N CYS A 29 16.98 -9.69 4.11
CA CYS A 29 16.46 -8.39 3.69
C CYS A 29 17.27 -7.76 2.55
N LEU A 30 18.50 -8.24 2.31
CA LEU A 30 19.34 -7.78 1.22
C LEU A 30 19.14 -8.58 -0.08
N GLU A 31 18.58 -9.79 -0.02
CA GLU A 31 18.40 -10.65 -1.21
C GLU A 31 17.57 -9.98 -2.30
N PRO A 32 16.44 -9.30 -1.99
CA PRO A 32 15.67 -8.57 -3.01
C PRO A 32 16.39 -7.34 -3.58
N LEU A 33 17.45 -6.85 -2.91
CA LEU A 33 18.24 -5.71 -3.39
C LEU A 33 19.34 -6.12 -4.37
N VAL A 34 19.67 -7.42 -4.43
CA VAL A 34 20.65 -7.96 -5.38
C VAL A 34 20.11 -7.87 -6.81
N GLN A 35 18.79 -8.02 -6.98
CA GLN A 35 18.14 -7.95 -8.27
C GLN A 35 17.12 -6.80 -8.29
N PRO A 36 17.40 -5.68 -9.00
CA PRO A 36 16.49 -4.55 -9.07
C PRO A 36 15.13 -4.99 -9.64
N ILE A 37 14.09 -4.99 -8.80
CA ILE A 37 12.71 -5.29 -9.21
C ILE A 37 12.21 -4.22 -10.20
N ASN A 38 12.68 -2.99 -10.04
CA ASN A 38 12.57 -1.92 -11.02
C ASN A 38 13.71 -2.02 -12.03
N SER A 39 13.81 -3.12 -12.76
CA SER A 39 14.21 -3.00 -14.16
C SER A 39 13.11 -2.19 -14.82
N ALA A 40 13.22 -0.84 -14.75
CA ALA A 40 12.53 0.01 -15.69
C ALA A 40 12.73 -0.60 -17.07
N ASN A 41 11.77 -0.42 -17.97
CA ASN A 41 11.83 -0.94 -19.34
C ASN A 41 12.89 -0.13 -20.14
N VAL A 42 14.12 -0.07 -19.61
CA VAL A 42 15.28 0.57 -20.19
C VAL A 42 15.91 -0.46 -21.12
N PRO A 43 16.25 -0.04 -22.34
CA PRO A 43 17.00 -0.87 -23.27
C PRO A 43 18.24 -1.48 -22.61
N VAL A 44 18.63 -2.69 -23.04
CA VAL A 44 19.77 -3.43 -22.46
C VAL A 44 21.10 -2.69 -22.61
N ASP A 45 21.15 -1.74 -23.55
CA ASP A 45 22.26 -0.86 -23.89
C ASP A 45 22.16 0.53 -23.23
N PHE A 46 21.19 0.75 -22.33
CA PHE A 46 21.07 2.00 -21.59
C PHE A 46 22.35 2.26 -20.78
N ASN A 47 23.11 3.24 -21.22
CA ASN A 47 24.29 3.72 -20.51
C ASN A 47 23.92 4.98 -19.72
N PRO A 48 23.86 4.92 -18.38
CA PRO A 48 23.58 6.10 -17.55
C PRO A 48 24.67 7.18 -17.64
N SER A 49 25.82 6.84 -18.24
CA SER A 49 26.95 7.74 -18.55
C SER A 49 27.10 7.96 -20.05
N ASP A 50 26.04 7.77 -20.86
CA ASP A 50 26.10 7.99 -22.30
C ASP A 50 26.57 9.43 -22.61
N PRO A 51 27.71 9.60 -23.32
CA PRO A 51 28.21 10.91 -23.70
C PRO A 51 27.24 11.72 -24.57
N SER A 52 26.29 11.05 -25.22
CA SER A 52 25.23 11.67 -26.02
C SER A 52 24.13 12.29 -25.16
N THR A 53 24.08 11.95 -23.87
CA THR A 53 23.14 12.53 -22.92
C THR A 53 23.38 14.04 -22.82
N ASN A 54 22.31 14.82 -23.02
CA ASN A 54 22.38 16.27 -22.92
C ASN A 54 22.77 16.69 -21.49
N LEU A 55 24.02 17.11 -21.32
CA LEU A 55 24.57 17.51 -20.03
C LEU A 55 23.80 18.65 -19.37
N THR A 56 23.21 19.56 -20.16
CA THR A 56 22.37 20.64 -19.65
C THR A 56 21.11 20.11 -19.00
N THR A 57 20.47 19.09 -19.60
CA THR A 57 19.28 18.44 -19.03
C THR A 57 19.62 17.70 -17.74
N VAL A 58 20.77 17.01 -17.69
CA VAL A 58 21.25 16.32 -16.47
C VAL A 58 21.50 17.31 -15.35
N GLU A 59 22.14 18.44 -15.66
CA GLU A 59 22.44 19.48 -14.69
C GLU A 59 21.17 20.16 -14.16
N GLN A 60 20.21 20.49 -15.04
CA GLN A 60 18.90 21.02 -14.64
C GLN A 60 18.12 20.04 -13.76
N ALA A 61 18.14 18.75 -14.09
CA ALA A 61 17.49 17.71 -13.29
C ALA A 61 18.14 17.58 -11.90
N ARG A 62 19.48 17.64 -11.83
CA ARG A 62 20.22 17.61 -10.58
C ARG A 62 19.91 18.83 -9.71
N GLN A 63 19.95 20.02 -10.27
CA GLN A 63 19.60 21.27 -9.57
C GLN A 63 18.18 21.26 -9.04
N LEU A 64 17.21 20.77 -9.83
CA LEU A 64 15.82 20.62 -9.39
C LEU A 64 15.71 19.62 -8.23
N SER A 65 16.41 18.48 -8.32
CA SER A 65 16.43 17.47 -7.26
C SER A 65 16.98 18.05 -5.95
N ASP A 66 18.10 18.76 -6.01
CA ASP A 66 18.72 19.36 -4.83
C ASP A 66 17.85 20.49 -4.26
N LYS A 67 17.15 21.26 -5.10
CA LYS A 67 16.17 22.24 -4.65
C LYS A 67 14.98 21.60 -3.93
N LEU A 68 14.46 20.48 -4.45
CA LEU A 68 13.37 19.75 -3.81
C LEU A 68 13.80 19.09 -2.50
N ARG A 69 15.05 18.59 -2.42
CA ARG A 69 15.63 18.00 -1.21
C ARG A 69 15.92 19.02 -0.12
N SER A 70 16.40 20.20 -0.50
CA SER A 70 16.74 21.30 0.42
C SER A 70 15.51 22.11 0.85
N SER A 71 14.39 21.99 0.12
CA SER A 71 13.13 22.59 0.52
C SER A 71 12.70 21.98 1.86
N PRO A 72 12.42 22.79 2.89
CA PRO A 72 11.92 22.27 4.15
C PRO A 72 10.69 21.41 3.86
N GLN A 73 10.71 20.14 4.29
CA GLN A 73 9.48 19.38 4.31
C GLN A 73 8.46 20.20 5.10
N PRO A 74 7.21 20.32 4.61
CA PRO A 74 6.18 21.06 5.31
C PRO A 74 6.19 20.60 6.78
N GLY A 75 6.47 21.57 7.67
CA GLY A 75 6.76 21.30 9.07
C GLY A 75 5.68 20.44 9.70
N ARG A 76 6.12 19.54 10.59
CA ARG A 76 5.34 18.61 11.43
C ARG A 76 3.83 18.74 11.18
N ALA A 77 3.26 17.80 10.43
CA ALA A 77 1.82 17.71 10.22
C ALA A 77 1.11 18.03 11.54
N SER A 78 0.16 18.98 11.52
CA SER A 78 -0.52 19.37 12.76
C SER A 78 -1.03 18.11 13.45
N LEU A 79 -0.75 17.96 14.75
CA LEU A 79 -1.10 16.75 15.52
C LEU A 79 -2.57 16.36 15.26
N LYS A 80 -3.44 17.36 15.24
CA LYS A 80 -4.87 17.26 14.91
C LYS A 80 -5.16 16.68 13.52
N LEU A 81 -4.37 17.02 12.50
CA LEU A 81 -4.52 16.46 11.16
C LEU A 81 -4.06 15.00 11.11
N ALA A 82 -2.98 14.66 11.81
CA ALA A 82 -2.50 13.28 11.91
C ALA A 82 -3.53 12.39 12.63
N GLU A 83 -4.04 12.84 13.79
CA GLU A 83 -5.10 12.16 14.55
C GLU A 83 -6.37 11.96 13.71
N LYS A 84 -6.76 12.98 12.93
CA LYS A 84 -7.92 12.87 12.03
C LYS A 84 -7.69 11.80 10.94
N LEU A 85 -6.52 11.79 10.31
CA LEU A 85 -6.20 10.79 9.28
C LEU A 85 -6.18 9.38 9.86
N GLU A 86 -5.61 9.20 11.05
CA GLU A 86 -5.59 7.92 11.75
C GLU A 86 -7.00 7.44 12.11
N ALA A 87 -7.86 8.33 12.62
CA ALA A 87 -9.25 8.00 12.92
C ALA A 87 -10.03 7.58 11.67
N GLU A 88 -9.91 8.34 10.57
CA GLU A 88 -10.57 7.99 9.29
C GLU A 88 -10.04 6.68 8.70
N PHE A 89 -8.74 6.41 8.86
CA PHE A 89 -8.14 5.16 8.43
C PHE A 89 -8.69 3.97 9.23
N ASN A 90 -8.65 4.06 10.56
CA ASN A 90 -9.14 3.01 11.45
C ASN A 90 -10.63 2.72 11.22
N GLN A 91 -11.45 3.75 11.01
CA GLN A 91 -12.86 3.58 10.66
C GLN A 91 -13.06 2.75 9.38
N ARG A 92 -12.24 2.97 8.36
CA ARG A 92 -12.31 2.20 7.10
C ARG A 92 -11.85 0.76 7.31
N VAL A 93 -10.78 0.55 8.08
CA VAL A 93 -10.28 -0.79 8.41
C VAL A 93 -11.34 -1.61 9.14
N GLU A 94 -12.00 -1.04 10.14
CA GLU A 94 -13.09 -1.69 10.87
C GLU A 94 -14.28 -2.01 9.96
N TYR A 95 -14.67 -1.06 9.10
CA TYR A 95 -15.75 -1.27 8.15
C TYR A 95 -15.47 -2.47 7.23
N PHE A 96 -14.29 -2.50 6.60
CA PHE A 96 -13.94 -3.59 5.69
C PHE A 96 -13.69 -4.91 6.42
N GLY A 97 -13.11 -4.88 7.63
CA GLY A 97 -12.91 -6.05 8.47
C GLY A 97 -14.22 -6.72 8.86
N GLY A 98 -15.28 -5.94 9.12
CA GLY A 98 -16.59 -6.46 9.46
C GLY A 98 -17.49 -6.82 8.26
N LEU A 99 -17.12 -6.39 7.05
CA LEU A 99 -18.00 -6.49 5.88
C LEU A 99 -18.29 -7.94 5.48
N GLY A 100 -17.29 -8.81 5.50
CA GLY A 100 -17.45 -10.23 5.16
C GLY A 100 -18.41 -10.96 6.10
N THR A 101 -18.26 -10.74 7.41
CA THR A 101 -19.15 -11.34 8.43
C THR A 101 -20.59 -10.87 8.26
N LYS A 102 -20.79 -9.55 8.16
CA LYS A 102 -22.13 -8.96 7.97
C LYS A 102 -22.79 -9.44 6.68
N TYR A 103 -22.01 -9.58 5.60
CA TYR A 103 -22.50 -10.11 4.34
C TYR A 103 -22.93 -11.58 4.46
N SER A 104 -22.13 -12.42 5.12
CA SER A 104 -22.46 -13.83 5.36
C SER A 104 -23.73 -13.98 6.21
N GLU A 105 -23.89 -13.18 7.26
CA GLU A 105 -25.08 -13.15 8.10
C GLU A 105 -26.33 -12.77 7.31
N ALA A 106 -26.24 -11.73 6.48
CA ALA A 106 -27.33 -11.30 5.61
C ALA A 106 -27.73 -12.41 4.63
N GLN A 107 -26.76 -13.09 3.99
CA GLN A 107 -27.04 -14.21 3.10
C GLN A 107 -27.76 -15.36 3.81
N LYS A 108 -27.33 -15.72 5.04
CA LYS A 108 -27.98 -16.77 5.84
C LYS A 108 -29.42 -16.40 6.17
N LEU A 109 -29.68 -15.15 6.55
CA LEU A 109 -31.02 -14.66 6.85
C LEU A 109 -31.92 -14.71 5.61
N ILE A 110 -31.43 -14.25 4.46
CA ILE A 110 -32.16 -14.31 3.18
C ILE A 110 -32.53 -15.76 2.84
N ALA A 111 -31.57 -16.68 2.92
CA ALA A 111 -31.81 -18.09 2.62
C ALA A 111 -32.85 -18.71 3.56
N LYS A 112 -32.85 -18.33 4.85
CA LYS A 112 -33.87 -18.77 5.82
C LYS A 112 -35.25 -18.28 5.43
N LEU A 113 -35.40 -16.99 5.17
CA LEU A 113 -36.68 -16.38 4.78
C LEU A 113 -37.22 -16.98 3.48
N GLN A 114 -36.37 -17.25 2.50
CA GLN A 114 -36.75 -17.91 1.25
C GLN A 114 -37.32 -19.31 1.49
N LYS A 115 -36.73 -20.09 2.40
CA LYS A 115 -37.25 -21.41 2.77
C LYS A 115 -38.61 -21.32 3.46
N GLU A 116 -38.76 -20.41 4.41
CA GLU A 116 -40.03 -20.19 5.12
C GLU A 116 -41.14 -19.79 4.13
N PHE A 117 -40.84 -18.89 3.19
CA PHE A 117 -41.77 -18.46 2.16
C PHE A 117 -42.18 -19.61 1.22
N ALA A 118 -41.23 -20.46 0.81
CA ALA A 118 -41.51 -21.64 -0.01
C ALA A 118 -42.39 -22.66 0.73
N LEU A 119 -42.16 -22.88 2.03
CA LEU A 119 -42.98 -23.76 2.87
C LEU A 119 -44.41 -23.24 3.03
N LEU A 120 -44.57 -21.93 3.24
CA LEU A 120 -45.89 -21.28 3.34
C LEU A 120 -46.67 -21.39 2.03
N ASN A 121 -46.01 -21.23 0.88
CA ASN A 121 -46.65 -21.35 -0.44
C ASN A 121 -46.92 -22.80 -0.86
N ALA A 122 -46.17 -23.77 -0.31
CA ALA A 122 -46.40 -25.20 -0.56
C ALA A 122 -47.48 -25.80 0.35
N SER A 123 -47.88 -25.11 1.42
CA SER A 123 -49.00 -25.53 2.26
C SER A 123 -50.32 -25.22 1.54
N PRO A 124 -51.11 -26.22 1.12
CA PRO A 124 -52.38 -25.95 0.46
C PRO A 124 -53.28 -25.23 1.45
N ALA A 125 -53.69 -24.00 1.13
CA ALA A 125 -54.82 -23.35 1.77
C ALA A 125 -55.96 -24.37 1.83
N GLY A 126 -56.47 -24.57 3.05
CA GLY A 126 -57.40 -25.64 3.38
C GLY A 126 -58.49 -25.80 2.32
N LYS A 127 -58.60 -27.01 1.79
CA LYS A 127 -59.86 -27.49 1.21
C LYS A 127 -60.85 -27.56 2.37
N THR A 128 -61.61 -26.49 2.57
CA THR A 128 -62.87 -26.56 3.31
C THR A 128 -63.89 -27.16 2.36
N SER A 129 -64.10 -28.48 2.47
CA SER A 129 -65.36 -29.12 2.10
C SER A 129 -66.39 -28.89 3.19
#